data_AF-A0AAP0R7P1-F1
#
_entry.id   AF-A0AAP0R7P1-F1
#
_cell.length_a   1.000
_cell.length_b   1.000
_cell.length_c   1.000
_cell.angle_alpha   90.00
_cell.angle_beta   90.00
_cell.angle_gamma   90.00
#
_symmetry.space_group_name_H-M   'P 1'
#
loop_
_entity.id
_entity.type
_entity.pdbx_description
1 polymer ?
#
loop_
_entity_poly.entity_id
_entity_poly.type
_entity_poly.pdbx_seq_one_letter_code
_entity_poly.pdbx_strand_id
1 'polypeptide(L)'
;MALDTIFLLRELAMAALLSFITHFFIHSLLSKPSRRLLPRPRGWPIVGVLPLLGPMPHVTLAKMSKKYGPITYLKIANSGIVVASTPDAARAFLKTLDMNFTNRAPNAGATHLAYNAQDLVFAEYGPRWKLLRKLTSSHMLGGKALEDWTQVRALELGHMLQTMHESSRQEGRAPFGFRKPKIAV
;
A
#
# COMPACT_ATOMS: atom_id res chain seq x y z
N MET A 1 14.69 46.03 -38.46
CA MET A 1 14.54 44.56 -38.49
C MET A 1 15.54 43.84 -37.59
N ALA A 2 16.86 43.89 -37.85
CA ALA A 2 17.83 43.18 -36.99
C ALA A 2 17.99 43.76 -35.57
N LEU A 3 17.86 45.08 -35.41
CA LEU A 3 17.90 45.73 -34.09
C LEU A 3 16.67 45.42 -33.24
N ASP A 4 15.49 45.32 -33.88
CA ASP A 4 14.23 45.02 -33.21
C ASP A 4 14.18 43.57 -32.72
N THR A 5 14.75 42.63 -33.49
CA THR A 5 14.86 41.22 -33.08
C THR A 5 15.86 41.02 -31.94
N ILE A 6 16.98 41.75 -31.94
CA ILE A 6 17.95 41.75 -30.83
C ILE A 6 17.31 42.30 -29.54
N PHE A 7 16.52 43.37 -29.65
CA PHE A 7 15.80 43.96 -28.53
C PHE A 7 14.77 42.97 -27.94
N LEU A 8 13.96 42.34 -28.79
CA LEU A 8 12.96 41.35 -28.35
C LEU A 8 13.60 40.10 -27.72
N LEU A 9 14.72 39.60 -28.27
CA LEU A 9 15.42 38.44 -27.73
C LEU A 9 16.02 38.73 -26.34
N ARG A 10 16.53 39.96 -26.13
CA ARG A 10 17.03 40.42 -24.84
C ARG A 10 15.93 40.46 -23.78
N GLU A 11 14.77 41.02 -24.12
CA GLU A 11 13.63 41.09 -23.19
C GLU A 11 13.08 39.70 -22.83
N LEU A 12 12.99 38.79 -23.81
CA LEU A 12 12.61 37.39 -23.58
C LEU A 12 13.61 36.66 -22.67
N ALA A 13 14.91 36.85 -22.88
CA ALA A 13 15.95 36.27 -22.04
C ALA A 13 15.88 36.80 -20.60
N MET A 14 15.68 38.11 -20.42
CA MET A 14 15.52 38.74 -19.10
C MET A 14 14.26 38.20 -18.38
N ALA A 15 13.14 38.08 -19.08
CA ALA A 15 11.90 37.54 -18.51
C ALA A 15 12.04 36.06 -18.11
N ALA A 16 12.70 35.23 -18.93
CA ALA A 16 12.97 33.83 -18.60
C ALA A 16 13.89 33.69 -17.38
N LEU A 17 14.91 34.54 -17.27
CA LEU A 17 15.85 34.54 -16.16
C LEU A 17 15.17 34.99 -14.86
N LEU A 18 14.30 36.00 -14.93
CA LEU A 18 13.50 36.47 -13.79
C LEU A 18 12.47 35.41 -13.34
N SER A 19 11.83 34.72 -14.29
CA SER A 19 10.94 33.58 -14.02
C SER A 19 11.69 32.42 -13.35
N PHE A 20 12.89 32.09 -13.82
CA PHE A 20 13.71 31.04 -13.21
C PHE A 20 14.16 31.40 -11.79
N ILE A 21 14.62 32.63 -11.56
CA ILE A 21 15.04 33.13 -10.24
C ILE A 21 13.84 33.13 -9.28
N THR A 22 12.69 33.65 -9.70
CA THR A 22 11.48 33.68 -8.85
C THR A 22 11.00 32.27 -8.54
N HIS A 23 10.98 31.35 -9.51
CA HIS A 23 10.66 29.95 -9.27
C HIS A 23 11.64 29.28 -8.28
N PHE A 24 12.95 29.53 -8.43
CA PHE A 24 13.97 29.00 -7.53
C PHE A 24 13.83 29.57 -6.12
N PHE A 25 13.60 30.88 -5.98
CA PHE A 25 13.38 31.52 -4.68
C PHE A 25 12.10 30.99 -4.03
N ILE A 26 10.98 30.94 -4.74
CA ILE A 26 9.72 30.36 -4.24
C ILE A 26 9.97 28.91 -3.79
N HIS A 27 10.63 28.09 -4.62
CA HIS A 27 10.94 26.72 -4.24
C HIS A 27 11.85 26.65 -3.00
N SER A 28 12.84 27.51 -2.87
CA SER A 28 13.76 27.59 -1.72
C SER A 28 13.05 28.04 -0.44
N LEU A 29 12.19 29.07 -0.53
CA LEU A 29 11.39 29.59 0.59
C LEU A 29 10.30 28.62 1.03
N LEU A 30 9.68 27.89 0.10
CA LEU A 30 8.68 26.87 0.40
C LEU A 30 9.31 25.51 0.79
N SER A 31 10.61 25.33 0.54
CA SER A 31 11.35 24.14 0.96
C SER A 31 11.51 24.17 2.48
N LYS A 32 10.56 23.55 3.18
CA LYS A 32 10.63 23.37 4.63
C LYS A 32 11.94 22.68 4.99
N PRO A 33 12.65 23.12 6.05
CA PRO A 33 13.85 22.44 6.52
C PRO A 33 13.52 20.98 6.77
N SER A 34 14.36 20.10 6.21
CA SER A 34 14.24 18.65 6.34
C SER A 34 14.33 18.28 7.82
N ARG A 35 13.18 18.16 8.49
CA ARG A 35 13.08 17.61 9.85
C ARG A 35 13.74 16.24 9.79
N ARG A 36 14.68 15.94 10.72
CA ARG A 36 15.44 14.68 10.83
C ARG A 36 14.61 13.52 10.30
N LEU A 37 14.79 13.22 9.01
CA LEU A 37 13.94 12.27 8.32
C LEU A 37 14.32 10.89 8.83
N LEU A 38 13.31 10.04 9.04
CA LEU A 38 13.55 8.61 9.22
C LEU A 38 14.53 8.13 8.14
N PRO A 39 15.42 7.20 8.47
CA PRO A 39 16.34 6.62 7.50
C PRO A 39 15.56 6.18 6.26
N ARG A 40 15.97 6.70 5.09
CA ARG A 40 15.19 6.61 3.85
C ARG A 40 16.06 6.08 2.71
N PRO A 41 15.64 5.01 2.02
CA PRO A 41 16.23 4.65 0.75
C PRO A 41 16.01 5.77 -0.28
N ARG A 42 17.08 6.15 -0.99
CA ARG A 42 16.99 7.09 -2.12
C ARG A 42 16.15 6.44 -3.22
N GLY A 43 15.02 7.06 -3.54
CA GLY A 43 14.13 6.65 -4.63
C GLY A 43 14.37 7.51 -5.88
N TRP A 44 13.80 7.07 -6.99
CA TRP A 44 13.86 7.79 -8.26
C TRP A 44 12.99 9.06 -8.21
N PRO A 45 13.33 10.10 -9.00
CA PRO A 45 12.44 11.26 -9.18
C PRO A 45 11.05 10.80 -9.62
N ILE A 46 10.00 11.44 -9.10
CA ILE A 46 8.58 11.17 -9.38
C ILE A 46 8.10 9.80 -8.85
N VAL A 47 8.72 8.69 -9.25
CA VAL A 47 8.26 7.32 -8.98
C VAL A 47 8.63 6.84 -7.56
N GLY A 48 9.69 7.38 -6.97
CA GLY A 48 10.14 7.01 -5.63
C GLY A 48 10.77 5.61 -5.60
N VAL A 49 10.39 4.79 -4.62
CA VAL A 49 11.01 3.49 -4.32
C VAL A 49 10.34 2.33 -5.09
N LEU A 50 9.26 2.56 -5.84
CA LEU A 50 8.52 1.50 -6.55
C LEU A 50 9.41 0.56 -7.39
N PRO A 51 10.36 1.05 -8.21
CA PRO A 51 11.19 0.18 -9.04
C PRO A 51 12.10 -0.74 -8.20
N LEU A 52 12.40 -0.35 -6.97
CA LEU A 52 13.24 -1.10 -6.05
C LEU A 52 12.47 -2.23 -5.36
N LEU A 53 11.13 -2.18 -5.29
CA LEU A 53 10.33 -3.16 -4.55
C LEU A 53 10.29 -4.54 -5.22
N GLY A 54 10.39 -4.59 -6.54
CA GLY A 54 10.35 -5.83 -7.32
C GLY A 54 9.02 -6.59 -7.20
N PRO A 55 8.97 -7.86 -7.65
CA PRO A 55 7.75 -8.67 -7.65
C PRO A 55 7.32 -9.14 -6.26
N MET A 56 8.24 -9.15 -5.28
CA MET A 56 7.99 -9.55 -3.90
C MET A 56 8.29 -8.39 -2.94
N PRO A 57 7.40 -7.38 -2.86
CA PRO A 57 7.64 -6.17 -2.08
C PRO A 57 7.90 -6.47 -0.60
N HIS A 58 7.23 -7.46 -0.01
CA HIS A 58 7.42 -7.85 1.39
C HIS A 58 8.85 -8.36 1.69
N VAL A 59 9.47 -9.10 0.76
CA VAL A 59 10.87 -9.56 0.89
C VAL A 59 11.82 -8.37 0.82
N THR A 60 11.60 -7.48 -0.14
CA THR A 60 12.42 -6.28 -0.28
C THR A 60 12.32 -5.38 0.96
N LEU A 61 11.12 -5.16 1.49
CA LEU A 61 10.90 -4.38 2.71
C LEU A 61 11.60 -5.01 3.92
N ALA A 62 11.58 -6.34 4.05
CA ALA A 62 12.31 -7.06 5.10
C ALA A 62 13.84 -6.95 4.95
N LYS A 63 14.37 -6.86 3.72
CA LYS A 63 15.80 -6.55 3.49
C LYS A 63 16.12 -5.10 3.82
N MET A 64 15.22 -4.17 3.48
CA MET A 64 15.37 -2.75 3.79
C MET A 64 15.39 -2.49 5.31
N SER A 65 14.58 -3.20 6.09
CA SER A 65 14.55 -3.02 7.55
C SER A 65 15.88 -3.36 8.23
N LYS A 66 16.61 -4.36 7.71
CA LYS A 66 17.96 -4.69 8.20
C LYS A 66 18.97 -3.56 7.96
N LYS A 67 18.77 -2.76 6.90
CA LYS A 67 19.69 -1.69 6.49
C LYS A 67 19.31 -0.33 7.08
N TYR A 68 18.03 0.00 7.11
CA TYR A 68 17.52 1.31 7.52
C TYR A 68 16.91 1.30 8.93
N GLY A 69 16.68 0.13 9.52
CA GLY A 69 16.19 -0.02 10.88
C GLY A 69 14.70 -0.35 10.99
N PRO A 70 14.16 -0.34 12.23
CA PRO A 70 12.85 -0.88 12.55
C PRO A 70 11.67 -0.05 12.01
N ILE A 71 11.88 1.24 11.77
CA ILE A 71 10.90 2.17 11.20
C ILE A 71 11.56 2.89 10.03
N THR A 72 11.05 2.66 8.82
CA THR A 72 11.61 3.22 7.58
C THR A 72 10.55 4.07 6.88
N TYR A 73 10.94 5.25 6.39
CA TYR A 73 10.07 6.07 5.55
C TYR A 73 10.40 5.87 4.07
N LEU A 74 9.37 5.57 3.28
CA LEU A 74 9.42 5.35 1.84
C LEU A 74 8.56 6.40 1.13
N LYS A 75 8.96 6.77 -0.08
CA LYS A 75 8.10 7.53 -1.00
C LYS A 75 7.73 6.63 -2.17
N ILE A 76 6.44 6.46 -2.38
CA ILE A 76 5.87 5.72 -3.50
C ILE A 76 5.10 6.74 -4.34
N ALA A 77 5.58 7.02 -5.54
CA ALA A 77 5.07 8.11 -6.37
C ALA A 77 4.99 9.44 -5.58
N ASN A 78 3.78 9.98 -5.41
CA ASN A 78 3.52 11.18 -4.62
C ASN A 78 3.21 10.91 -3.13
N SER A 79 3.04 9.65 -2.73
CA SER A 79 2.59 9.28 -1.38
C SER A 79 3.76 8.86 -0.48
N GLY A 80 3.73 9.33 0.77
CA GLY A 80 4.65 8.88 1.82
C GLY A 80 4.11 7.65 2.54
N ILE A 81 4.97 6.67 2.81
CA ILE A 81 4.64 5.44 3.52
C ILE A 81 5.65 5.22 4.63
N VAL A 82 5.16 4.90 5.83
CA VAL A 82 5.99 4.46 6.94
C VAL A 82 5.84 2.95 7.08
N VAL A 83 6.97 2.25 7.17
CA VAL A 83 7.01 0.80 7.32
C VAL A 83 7.54 0.46 8.71
N ALA A 84 6.73 -0.26 9.49
CA ALA A 84 7.14 -0.86 10.76
C ALA A 84 7.56 -2.31 10.51
N SER A 85 8.80 -2.65 10.84
CA SER A 85 9.40 -3.94 10.48
C SER A 85 9.81 -4.81 11.67
N THR A 86 9.51 -4.37 12.89
CA THR A 86 9.74 -5.13 14.12
C THR A 86 8.47 -5.21 14.97
N PRO A 87 8.35 -6.19 15.88
CA PRO A 87 7.19 -6.30 16.76
C PRO A 87 6.96 -5.05 17.61
N ASP A 88 8.03 -4.43 18.12
CA ASP A 88 7.93 -3.22 18.94
C ASP A 88 7.47 -2.01 18.13
N ALA A 89 8.00 -1.85 16.91
CA ALA A 89 7.51 -0.83 15.99
C ALA A 89 6.03 -1.07 15.66
N ALA A 90 5.64 -2.29 15.31
CA ALA A 90 4.24 -2.63 15.02
C ALA A 90 3.32 -2.35 16.23
N ARG A 91 3.75 -2.67 17.44
CA ARG A 91 3.03 -2.34 18.69
C ARG A 91 2.86 -0.84 18.89
N ALA A 92 3.85 -0.03 18.52
CA ALA A 92 3.73 1.42 18.60
C ALA A 92 2.58 1.92 17.70
N PHE A 93 2.50 1.46 16.45
CA PHE A 93 1.44 1.89 15.51
C PHE A 93 0.07 1.26 15.77
N LEU A 94 0.01 -0.03 16.08
CA LEU A 94 -1.24 -0.81 16.11
C LEU A 94 -1.86 -0.93 17.51
N LYS A 95 -1.18 -0.47 18.56
CA LYS A 95 -1.67 -0.53 19.94
C LYS A 95 -1.45 0.76 20.72
N THR A 96 -0.24 1.31 20.68
CA THR A 96 0.12 2.46 21.53
C THR A 96 -0.43 3.76 20.99
N LEU A 97 -0.36 3.93 19.66
CA LEU A 97 -0.83 5.09 18.91
C LEU A 97 -1.95 4.69 17.95
N ASP A 98 -2.67 3.62 18.25
CA ASP A 98 -3.67 3.00 17.36
C ASP A 98 -4.68 4.02 16.83
N MET A 99 -5.18 4.91 17.68
CA MET A 99 -6.15 5.95 17.31
C MET A 99 -5.67 6.85 16.14
N ASN A 100 -4.36 7.10 16.04
CA ASN A 100 -3.77 7.90 14.96
C ASN A 100 -3.69 7.13 13.63
N PHE A 101 -3.74 5.80 13.69
CA PHE A 101 -3.53 4.90 12.56
C PHE A 101 -4.72 3.96 12.29
N THR A 102 -5.88 4.22 12.91
CA THR A 102 -7.08 3.38 12.73
C THR A 102 -7.66 3.46 11.32
N ASN A 103 -7.53 4.62 10.68
CA ASN A 103 -8.10 4.88 9.35
C ASN A 103 -7.15 4.45 8.23
N ARG A 104 -7.72 4.04 7.10
CA ARG A 104 -6.98 3.61 5.91
C ARG A 104 -6.89 4.74 4.91
N ALA A 105 -5.75 4.81 4.22
CA ALA A 105 -5.60 5.76 3.13
C ALA A 105 -6.62 5.46 2.01
N PRO A 106 -7.30 6.49 1.47
CA PRO A 106 -8.20 6.33 0.34
C PRO A 106 -7.50 5.68 -0.84
N ASN A 107 -8.16 4.73 -1.49
CA ASN A 107 -7.67 4.08 -2.68
C ASN A 107 -8.84 3.72 -3.60
N ALA A 108 -8.56 3.54 -4.89
CA ALA A 108 -9.58 3.27 -5.90
C ALA A 108 -10.41 2.00 -5.59
N GLY A 109 -9.80 0.98 -4.98
CA GLY A 109 -10.51 -0.23 -4.56
C GLY A 109 -11.55 0.06 -3.49
N ALA A 110 -11.21 0.86 -2.48
CA ALA A 110 -12.17 1.29 -1.46
C ALA A 110 -13.34 2.07 -2.08
N THR A 111 -13.07 2.95 -3.03
CA THR A 111 -14.10 3.75 -3.70
C THR A 111 -15.02 2.90 -4.58
N HIS A 112 -14.45 2.08 -5.47
CA HIS A 112 -15.21 1.41 -6.52
C HIS A 112 -15.66 -0.01 -6.15
N LEU A 113 -14.96 -0.70 -5.26
CA LEU A 113 -15.26 -2.09 -4.88
C LEU A 113 -15.84 -2.20 -3.47
N ALA A 114 -15.54 -1.25 -2.59
CA ALA A 114 -15.94 -1.30 -1.18
C ALA A 114 -17.05 -0.30 -0.83
N TYR A 115 -18.00 -0.12 -1.76
CA TYR A 115 -19.17 0.74 -1.59
C TYR A 115 -18.81 2.16 -1.12
N ASN A 116 -17.82 2.78 -1.77
CA ASN A 116 -17.29 4.07 -1.37
C ASN A 116 -16.73 4.10 0.08
N ALA A 117 -15.91 3.10 0.42
CA ALA A 117 -15.32 2.91 1.75
C ALA A 117 -16.36 2.84 2.88
N GLN A 118 -17.48 2.17 2.65
CA GLN A 118 -18.58 2.04 3.63
C GLN A 118 -18.72 0.61 4.18
N ASP A 119 -17.84 -0.29 3.77
CA ASP A 119 -17.77 -1.67 4.23
C ASP A 119 -16.99 -1.80 5.55
N LEU A 120 -16.94 -3.00 6.12
CA LEU A 120 -16.21 -3.24 7.38
C LEU A 120 -14.70 -2.99 7.26
N VAL A 121 -14.13 -3.20 6.06
CA VAL A 121 -12.69 -3.22 5.84
C VAL A 121 -12.16 -1.80 5.63
N PHE A 122 -12.83 -0.96 4.82
CA PHE A 122 -12.32 0.38 4.51
C PHE A 122 -13.06 1.54 5.19
N ALA A 123 -14.18 1.30 5.90
CA ALA A 123 -14.85 2.38 6.63
C ALA A 123 -13.94 3.05 7.66
N GLU A 124 -14.02 4.37 7.70
CA GLU A 124 -13.36 5.17 8.73
C GLU A 124 -13.89 4.80 10.12
N TYR A 125 -13.00 4.88 11.10
CA TYR A 125 -13.32 4.60 12.48
C TYR A 125 -14.39 5.55 12.99
N GLY A 126 -15.51 4.98 13.44
CA GLY A 126 -16.66 5.73 13.90
C GLY A 126 -17.81 4.80 14.30
N PRO A 127 -19.00 5.35 14.60
CA PRO A 127 -20.16 4.57 15.03
C PRO A 127 -20.53 3.45 14.04
N ARG A 128 -20.48 3.74 12.74
CA ARG A 128 -20.75 2.76 11.67
C ARG A 128 -19.77 1.60 11.71
N TRP A 129 -18.46 1.88 11.70
CA TRP A 129 -17.43 0.85 11.76
C TRP A 129 -17.56 -0.01 13.02
N LYS A 130 -17.83 0.61 14.18
CA LYS A 130 -18.04 -0.10 15.46
C LYS A 130 -19.26 -1.03 15.40
N LEU A 131 -20.36 -0.59 14.80
CA LEU A 131 -21.56 -1.41 14.61
C LEU A 131 -21.26 -2.61 13.71
N LEU A 132 -20.68 -2.37 12.53
CA LEU A 132 -20.30 -3.45 11.60
C LEU A 132 -19.37 -4.46 12.26
N ARG A 133 -18.35 -3.97 12.99
CA ARG A 133 -17.40 -4.83 13.71
C ARG A 133 -18.12 -5.69 14.74
N LYS A 134 -19.03 -5.11 15.53
CA LYS A 134 -19.82 -5.84 16.53
C LYS A 134 -20.70 -6.92 15.89
N LEU A 135 -21.41 -6.57 14.81
CA LEU A 135 -22.28 -7.51 14.09
C LEU A 135 -21.48 -8.67 13.51
N THR A 136 -20.39 -8.39 12.78
CA THR A 136 -19.55 -9.43 12.19
C THR A 136 -18.92 -10.33 13.25
N SER A 137 -18.36 -9.76 14.32
CA SER A 137 -17.73 -10.55 15.39
C SER A 137 -18.73 -11.38 16.19
N SER A 138 -19.99 -10.94 16.32
CA SER A 138 -20.99 -11.68 17.12
C SER A 138 -21.75 -12.72 16.29
N HIS A 139 -22.11 -12.38 15.05
CA HIS A 139 -23.07 -13.16 14.25
C HIS A 139 -22.49 -13.86 13.03
N MET A 140 -21.32 -13.44 12.53
CA MET A 140 -20.72 -14.06 11.34
C MET A 140 -19.49 -14.89 11.67
N LEU A 141 -18.63 -14.35 12.55
CA LEU A 141 -17.34 -14.93 12.92
C LEU A 141 -17.25 -15.30 14.41
N GLY A 142 -18.36 -15.17 15.14
CA GLY A 142 -18.43 -15.52 16.56
C GLY A 142 -18.47 -17.03 16.78
N GLY A 143 -18.20 -17.47 18.02
CA GLY A 143 -18.17 -18.89 18.37
C GLY A 143 -19.45 -19.63 17.98
N LYS A 144 -20.62 -19.10 18.34
CA LYS A 144 -21.91 -19.69 17.97
C LYS A 144 -22.12 -19.75 16.45
N ALA A 145 -21.76 -18.69 15.72
CA ALA A 145 -21.84 -18.72 14.27
C ALA A 145 -20.96 -19.85 13.71
N LEU A 146 -19.71 -19.99 14.18
CA LEU A 146 -18.82 -21.06 13.75
C LEU A 146 -19.40 -22.46 14.06
N GLU A 147 -20.05 -22.65 15.20
CA GLU A 147 -20.76 -23.88 15.54
C GLU A 147 -21.91 -24.16 14.58
N ASP A 148 -22.78 -23.17 14.35
CA ASP A 148 -23.94 -23.28 13.46
C ASP A 148 -23.52 -23.63 12.01
N TRP A 149 -22.37 -23.11 11.54
CA TRP A 149 -21.82 -23.39 10.21
C TRP A 149 -21.02 -24.70 10.11
N THR A 150 -20.92 -25.50 11.17
CA THR A 150 -20.05 -26.70 11.19
C THR A 150 -20.44 -27.73 10.15
N GLN A 151 -21.74 -28.00 10.00
CA GLN A 151 -22.22 -28.98 9.01
C GLN A 151 -21.90 -28.54 7.58
N VAL A 152 -22.11 -27.26 7.25
CA VAL A 152 -21.79 -26.71 5.93
C VAL A 152 -20.31 -26.87 5.62
N ARG A 153 -19.42 -26.53 6.57
CA ARG A 153 -17.97 -26.71 6.37
C ARG A 153 -17.59 -28.19 6.15
N ALA A 154 -18.22 -29.11 6.87
CA ALA A 154 -17.97 -30.54 6.71
C ALA A 154 -18.41 -31.04 5.31
N LEU A 155 -19.56 -30.55 4.82
CA LEU A 155 -20.05 -30.88 3.48
C LEU A 155 -19.14 -30.33 2.38
N GLU A 156 -18.75 -29.05 2.45
CA GLU A 156 -17.85 -28.43 1.46
C GLU A 156 -16.45 -29.09 1.48
N LEU A 157 -15.96 -29.50 2.64
CA LEU A 157 -14.75 -30.32 2.75
C LEU A 157 -14.91 -31.66 2.03
N GLY A 158 -16.06 -32.33 2.19
CA GLY A 158 -16.39 -33.55 1.48
C GLY A 158 -16.39 -33.36 -0.04
N HIS A 159 -17.05 -32.31 -0.55
CA HIS A 159 -17.06 -31.98 -1.97
C HIS A 159 -15.64 -31.70 -2.50
N MET A 160 -14.82 -30.96 -1.74
CA MET A 160 -13.43 -30.69 -2.12
C MET A 160 -12.62 -31.99 -2.23
N LEU A 161 -12.74 -32.89 -1.24
CA LEU A 161 -12.03 -34.18 -1.24
C LEU A 161 -12.48 -35.08 -2.39
N GLN A 162 -13.78 -35.13 -2.66
CA GLN A 162 -14.32 -35.88 -3.80
C GLN A 162 -13.77 -35.33 -5.13
N THR A 163 -13.79 -34.01 -5.31
CA THR A 163 -13.24 -33.36 -6.51
C THR A 163 -11.76 -33.66 -6.69
N MET A 164 -10.97 -33.64 -5.60
CA MET A 164 -9.56 -34.01 -5.62
C MET A 164 -9.35 -35.49 -5.99
N HIS A 165 -10.18 -36.39 -5.45
CA HIS A 165 -10.13 -37.82 -5.76
C HIS A 165 -10.43 -38.10 -7.24
N GLU A 166 -11.52 -37.52 -7.76
CA GLU A 166 -11.91 -37.66 -9.16
C GLU A 166 -10.83 -37.10 -10.10
N SER A 167 -10.27 -35.93 -9.76
CA SER A 167 -9.18 -35.30 -10.52
C SER A 167 -7.92 -36.17 -10.57
N SER A 168 -7.58 -36.85 -9.46
CA SER A 168 -6.43 -37.76 -9.40
C SER A 168 -6.65 -39.03 -10.24
N ARG A 169 -7.88 -39.53 -10.34
CA ARG A 169 -8.21 -40.69 -11.20
C ARG A 169 -8.18 -40.36 -12.69
N GLN A 170 -8.35 -39.10 -13.06
CA GLN A 170 -8.29 -38.60 -14.44
C GLN A 170 -6.85 -38.26 -14.88
N GLU A 171 -5.83 -38.78 -14.19
CA GLU A 171 -4.41 -38.63 -14.53
C GLU A 171 -4.14 -39.04 -15.99
N GLY A 172 -4.03 -38.00 -16.81
CA GLY A 172 -4.10 -37.96 -18.27
C GLY A 172 -4.46 -36.53 -18.72
N ARG A 173 -5.27 -35.81 -17.93
CA ARG A 173 -5.46 -34.36 -18.02
C ARG A 173 -5.54 -33.76 -16.62
N ALA A 174 -4.43 -33.24 -16.09
CA ALA A 174 -4.45 -32.53 -14.82
C ALA A 174 -5.38 -31.30 -14.90
N PRO A 175 -6.49 -31.23 -14.14
CA PRO A 175 -7.42 -30.10 -14.21
C PRO A 175 -6.94 -28.88 -13.42
N PHE A 176 -6.03 -29.07 -12.45
CA PHE A 176 -5.47 -27.99 -11.65
C PHE A 176 -4.04 -27.70 -12.07
N GLY A 177 -3.87 -26.55 -12.74
CA GLY A 177 -2.58 -25.95 -13.08
C GLY A 177 -1.82 -25.43 -11.86
N PHE A 178 -1.60 -26.26 -10.83
CA PHE A 178 -0.52 -26.03 -9.89
C PHE A 178 0.80 -26.21 -10.65
N ARG A 179 1.24 -25.14 -11.34
CA ARG A 179 2.63 -25.04 -11.76
C ARG A 179 3.47 -25.25 -10.50
N LYS A 180 4.34 -26.26 -10.52
CA LYS A 180 5.41 -26.36 -9.51
C LYS A 180 6.06 -24.98 -9.43
N PRO A 181 6.17 -24.37 -8.24
CA PRO A 181 6.86 -23.10 -8.11
C PRO A 181 8.26 -23.31 -8.67
N LYS A 182 8.66 -22.47 -9.64
CA LYS A 182 10.07 -22.36 -10.02
C LYS A 182 10.75 -21.76 -8.79
N ILE A 183 11.22 -22.61 -7.89
CA ILE A 183 12.14 -22.23 -6.83
C ILE A 183 13.43 -21.89 -7.59
N ALA A 184 13.62 -20.60 -7.86
CA ALA A 184 14.92 -20.08 -8.22
C ALA A 184 15.76 -20.16 -6.94
N VAL A 185 16.56 -21.22 -6.86
CA VAL A 185 17.71 -21.28 -5.93
C VAL A 185 18.78 -20.34 -6.48
#